data_AF-A0A2H1VVM4-F1
#
_entry.id   AF-A0A2H1VVM4-F1
#
_cell.length_a   1.000
_cell.length_b   1.000
_cell.length_c   1.000
_cell.angle_alpha   90.00
_cell.angle_beta   90.00
_cell.angle_gamma   90.00
#
_symmetry.space_group_name_H-M   'P 1'
#
loop_
_entity.id
_entity.type
_entity.pdbx_description
1 polymer ?
#
loop_
_entity_poly.entity_id
_entity_poly.type
_entity_poly.pdbx_seq_one_letter_code
_entity_poly.pdbx_strand_id
1 'polypeptide(L)'
;ETPFGQMPVLVIDGKEYAQSLAISRYLGNKYGVAGDSLEDNLEIDQNVDLINDLRAKAAVVQYEPDETVKEAKYADFVKNVFPDLLEKLSAIFVKNNGHVALGKLTWGDFVFAGMFDYLKMMLRMPDLEKKYPVFQQVIDNVYSIPKVKAYADAAPPSDI
;
A
#
# COMPACT_ATOMS: atom_id res chain seq x y z
N GLU A 1 14.79 -5.95 -21.78
CA GLU A 1 13.54 -5.18 -21.93
C GLU A 1 12.59 -5.63 -20.82
N THR A 2 11.64 -4.80 -20.38
CA THR A 2 10.60 -5.24 -19.43
C THR A 2 9.29 -5.52 -20.17
N PRO A 3 8.37 -6.35 -19.65
CA PRO A 3 7.19 -6.79 -20.40
C PRO A 3 6.30 -5.65 -20.91
N PHE A 4 6.25 -4.53 -20.19
CA PHE A 4 5.41 -3.37 -20.52
C PHE A 4 6.17 -2.02 -20.51
N GLY A 5 7.51 -2.04 -20.54
CA GLY A 5 8.30 -0.80 -20.39
C GLY A 5 8.20 -0.17 -19.00
N GLN A 6 7.77 -0.94 -17.99
CA GLN A 6 7.52 -0.49 -16.62
C GLN A 6 8.16 -1.45 -15.61
N MET A 7 8.37 -0.94 -14.40
CA MET A 7 8.75 -1.70 -13.21
C MET A 7 7.61 -1.62 -12.17
N PRO A 8 7.49 -2.60 -11.25
CA PRO A 8 8.42 -3.72 -11.02
C PRO A 8 8.25 -4.90 -11.97
N VAL A 9 9.33 -5.69 -12.09
CA VAL A 9 9.36 -7.00 -12.75
C VAL A 9 9.98 -8.02 -11.79
N LEU A 10 9.28 -9.12 -11.56
CA LEU A 10 9.77 -10.30 -10.85
C LEU A 10 10.17 -11.38 -11.87
N VAL A 11 11.37 -11.94 -11.73
CA VAL A 11 11.86 -13.04 -12.59
C VAL A 11 11.89 -14.33 -11.79
N ILE A 12 11.17 -15.35 -12.26
CA ILE A 12 11.15 -16.71 -11.68
C ILE A 12 11.54 -17.69 -12.76
N ASP A 13 12.65 -18.41 -12.58
CA ASP A 13 13.15 -19.42 -13.53
C ASP A 13 13.25 -18.90 -14.98
N GLY A 14 13.73 -17.66 -15.12
CA GLY A 14 13.89 -16.99 -16.41
C GLY A 14 12.60 -16.42 -17.02
N LYS A 15 11.44 -16.58 -16.37
CA LYS A 15 10.18 -15.98 -16.81
C LYS A 15 9.89 -14.69 -16.04
N GLU A 16 9.52 -13.65 -16.78
CA GLU A 16 9.21 -12.33 -16.26
C GLU A 16 7.71 -12.16 -15.92
N TYR A 17 7.44 -11.52 -14.79
CA TYR A 17 6.11 -11.15 -14.31
C TYR A 17 6.12 -9.68 -13.91
N ALA A 18 5.20 -8.88 -14.43
CA ALA A 18 5.08 -7.45 -14.12
C ALA A 18 3.81 -7.16 -13.31
N GLN A 19 3.61 -5.88 -12.97
CA GLN A 19 2.50 -5.32 -12.17
C GLN A 19 2.61 -5.66 -10.69
N SER A 20 2.87 -4.63 -9.87
CA SER A 20 3.14 -4.76 -8.44
C SER A 20 2.06 -5.54 -7.69
N LEU A 21 0.78 -5.20 -7.87
CA LEU A 21 -0.33 -5.88 -7.18
C LEU A 21 -0.50 -7.34 -7.63
N ALA A 22 -0.28 -7.63 -8.91
CA ALA A 22 -0.33 -9.01 -9.41
C ALA A 22 0.79 -9.86 -8.81
N ILE A 23 2.00 -9.30 -8.75
CA ILE A 23 3.16 -9.95 -8.11
C ILE A 23 2.90 -10.16 -6.62
N SER A 24 2.44 -9.14 -5.90
CA SER A 24 2.14 -9.23 -4.47
C SER A 24 1.08 -10.30 -4.17
N ARG A 25 0.00 -10.34 -4.94
CA ARG A 25 -1.04 -11.37 -4.82
C ARG A 25 -0.49 -12.78 -5.09
N TYR A 26 0.34 -12.95 -6.11
CA TYR A 26 0.97 -14.24 -6.41
C TYR A 26 1.87 -14.70 -5.26
N LEU A 27 2.73 -13.82 -4.74
CA LEU A 27 3.60 -14.15 -3.60
C LEU A 27 2.78 -14.39 -2.33
N GLY A 28 1.68 -13.68 -2.15
CA GLY A 28 0.74 -13.89 -1.06
C GLY A 28 0.17 -15.31 -1.05
N ASN A 29 -0.30 -15.76 -2.21
CA ASN A 29 -0.76 -17.15 -2.40
C ASN A 29 0.37 -18.15 -2.16
N LYS A 30 1.55 -17.90 -2.74
CA LYS A 30 2.71 -18.80 -2.64
C LYS A 30 3.21 -18.99 -1.21
N TYR A 31 3.11 -17.96 -0.37
CA TYR A 31 3.66 -17.95 0.99
C TYR A 31 2.60 -18.05 2.09
N GLY A 32 1.35 -18.35 1.74
CA GLY A 32 0.29 -18.62 2.72
C GLY A 32 -0.18 -17.38 3.47
N VAL A 33 -0.08 -16.19 2.86
CA VAL A 33 -0.63 -14.93 3.37
C VAL A 33 -1.77 -14.41 2.46
N ALA A 34 -2.49 -15.34 1.85
CA ALA A 34 -3.73 -15.11 1.11
C ALA A 34 -4.93 -15.62 1.91
N GLY A 35 -6.13 -15.41 1.39
CA GLY A 35 -7.37 -15.92 1.97
C GLY A 35 -7.54 -17.43 1.76
N ASP A 36 -8.33 -18.07 2.62
CA ASP A 36 -8.59 -19.52 2.55
C ASP A 36 -9.75 -19.87 1.61
N SER A 37 -10.51 -18.86 1.16
CA SER A 37 -11.65 -18.96 0.25
C SER A 37 -11.58 -17.92 -0.88
N LEU A 38 -12.47 -18.02 -1.87
CA LEU A 38 -12.57 -17.00 -2.91
C LEU A 38 -13.05 -15.68 -2.32
N GLU A 39 -13.97 -15.73 -1.36
CA GLU A 39 -14.54 -14.57 -0.67
C GLU A 39 -13.50 -13.90 0.23
N ASP A 40 -12.65 -14.67 0.89
CA ASP A 40 -11.53 -14.13 1.68
C ASP A 40 -10.56 -13.37 0.77
N ASN A 41 -10.20 -13.97 -0.37
CA ASN A 41 -9.32 -13.33 -1.34
C ASN A 41 -9.94 -12.08 -1.97
N LEU A 42 -11.25 -12.12 -2.22
CA LEU A 42 -12.02 -10.97 -2.67
C LEU A 42 -11.96 -9.82 -1.66
N GLU A 43 -12.05 -10.09 -0.35
CA GLU A 43 -11.93 -9.04 0.67
C GLU A 43 -10.54 -8.41 0.66
N ILE A 44 -9.47 -9.21 0.54
CA ILE A 44 -8.10 -8.67 0.46
C ILE A 44 -7.96 -7.80 -0.80
N ASP A 45 -8.41 -8.30 -1.96
CA ASP A 45 -8.39 -7.58 -3.22
C ASP A 45 -9.13 -6.25 -3.14
N GLN A 46 -10.36 -6.27 -2.64
CA GLN A 46 -11.20 -5.08 -2.47
C GLN A 46 -10.51 -4.01 -1.63
N ASN A 47 -9.93 -4.39 -0.49
CA ASN A 47 -9.32 -3.43 0.42
C ASN A 47 -7.98 -2.90 -0.14
N VAL A 48 -7.21 -3.75 -0.84
CA VAL A 48 -5.98 -3.33 -1.53
C VAL A 48 -6.28 -2.38 -2.69
N ASP A 49 -7.35 -2.62 -3.44
CA ASP A 49 -7.76 -1.72 -4.53
C ASP A 49 -8.19 -0.35 -3.99
N LEU A 50 -8.83 -0.29 -2.81
CA LEU A 50 -9.13 0.98 -2.14
C LEU A 50 -7.86 1.75 -1.72
N ILE A 51 -6.83 1.04 -1.25
CA ILE A 51 -5.51 1.64 -0.98
C ILE A 51 -4.91 2.18 -2.29
N ASN A 52 -5.01 1.41 -3.38
CA ASN A 52 -4.52 1.84 -4.69
C ASN A 52 -5.29 3.04 -5.26
N ASP A 53 -6.59 3.18 -4.98
CA ASP A 53 -7.38 4.35 -5.34
C ASP A 53 -6.90 5.61 -4.63
N LEU A 54 -6.61 5.53 -3.32
CA LEU A 54 -5.99 6.62 -2.57
C LEU A 54 -4.63 7.00 -3.17
N ARG A 55 -3.77 6.00 -3.43
CA ARG A 55 -2.47 6.19 -4.08
C ARG A 55 -2.61 6.83 -5.47
N ALA A 56 -3.57 6.40 -6.27
CA ALA A 56 -3.82 6.95 -7.60
C ALA A 56 -4.23 8.43 -7.54
N LYS A 57 -5.13 8.77 -6.62
CA LYS A 57 -5.57 10.17 -6.40
C LYS A 57 -4.42 11.04 -5.91
N ALA A 58 -3.60 10.55 -4.99
CA ALA A 58 -2.42 11.26 -4.51
C ALA A 58 -1.39 11.46 -5.64
N ALA A 59 -1.18 10.45 -6.49
CA ALA A 59 -0.29 10.53 -7.66
C ALA A 59 -0.76 11.56 -8.70
N VAL A 60 -2.08 11.69 -8.93
CA VAL A 60 -2.64 12.73 -9.84
C VAL A 60 -2.24 14.14 -9.39
N VAL A 61 -2.14 14.37 -8.09
CA VAL A 61 -1.67 15.65 -7.54
C VAL A 61 -0.15 15.74 -7.62
N GLN A 62 0.57 14.73 -7.11
CA GLN A 62 2.02 14.77 -6.98
C GLN A 62 2.74 14.98 -8.32
N TYR A 63 2.23 14.33 -9.38
CA TYR A 63 2.83 14.33 -10.72
C TYR A 63 2.16 15.30 -11.69
N GLU A 64 1.32 16.22 -11.21
CA GLU A 64 0.86 17.35 -12.02
C GLU A 64 2.07 18.24 -12.40
N PRO A 65 2.36 18.45 -13.70
CA PRO A 65 3.51 19.23 -14.14
C PRO A 65 3.38 20.74 -13.89
N ASP A 66 2.15 21.27 -13.89
CA ASP A 66 1.93 22.70 -13.62
C ASP A 66 1.78 22.94 -12.11
N GLU A 67 2.70 23.68 -11.51
CA GLU A 67 2.73 23.91 -10.06
C GLU A 67 1.47 24.64 -9.55
N THR A 68 0.89 25.54 -10.34
CA THR A 68 -0.34 26.25 -9.95
C THR A 68 -1.53 25.30 -9.93
N VAL A 69 -1.64 24.44 -10.95
CA VAL A 69 -2.67 23.40 -11.02
C VAL A 69 -2.47 22.37 -9.91
N LYS A 70 -1.22 21.99 -9.62
CA LYS A 70 -0.85 21.05 -8.56
C LYS A 70 -1.30 21.54 -7.19
N GLU A 71 -0.99 22.77 -6.82
CA GLU A 71 -1.39 23.34 -5.54
C GLU A 71 -2.90 23.52 -5.42
N ALA A 72 -3.57 23.94 -6.50
CA ALA A 72 -5.02 24.05 -6.53
C ALA A 72 -5.71 22.67 -6.36
N LYS A 73 -5.22 21.64 -7.05
CA LYS A 73 -5.70 20.25 -6.90
C LYS A 73 -5.42 19.71 -5.50
N TYR A 74 -4.23 19.97 -4.95
CA TYR A 74 -3.88 19.55 -3.59
C TYR A 74 -4.84 20.17 -2.57
N ALA A 75 -5.11 21.47 -2.67
CA ALA A 75 -6.02 22.19 -1.77
C ALA A 75 -7.46 21.64 -1.82
N ASP A 76 -7.93 21.23 -3.00
CA ASP A 76 -9.22 20.54 -3.13
C ASP A 76 -9.18 19.14 -2.51
N PHE A 77 -8.16 18.35 -2.83
CA PHE A 77 -8.09 16.94 -2.43
C PHE A 77 -7.90 16.77 -0.93
N VAL A 78 -7.07 17.61 -0.29
CA VAL A 78 -6.89 17.57 1.17
C VAL A 78 -8.17 17.89 1.94
N LYS A 79 -9.08 18.65 1.33
CA LYS A 79 -10.36 19.03 1.93
C LYS A 79 -11.48 18.02 1.61
N ASN A 80 -11.56 17.58 0.36
CA ASN A 80 -12.75 16.93 -0.18
C ASN A 80 -12.55 15.46 -0.56
N VAL A 81 -11.31 14.98 -0.70
CA VAL A 81 -11.00 13.66 -1.26
C VAL A 81 -10.25 12.76 -0.27
N PHE A 82 -9.08 13.21 0.21
CA PHE A 82 -8.24 12.40 1.08
C PHE A 82 -8.89 12.05 2.42
N PRO A 83 -9.58 12.97 3.13
CA PRO A 83 -10.17 12.63 4.42
C PRO A 83 -11.14 11.45 4.36
N ASP A 84 -12.04 11.42 3.38
CA ASP A 84 -13.04 10.35 3.22
C ASP A 84 -12.39 8.97 3.00
N LEU A 85 -11.36 8.89 2.14
CA LEU A 85 -10.65 7.62 1.89
C LEU A 85 -9.81 7.18 3.10
N LEU A 86 -9.13 8.13 3.75
CA LEU A 86 -8.32 7.84 4.94
C LEU A 86 -9.19 7.36 6.11
N GLU A 87 -10.35 7.97 6.35
CA GLU A 87 -11.30 7.51 7.36
C GLU A 87 -11.85 6.11 7.05
N LYS A 88 -12.18 5.84 5.78
CA LYS A 88 -12.63 4.49 5.36
C LYS A 88 -11.56 3.44 5.58
N LEU A 89 -10.32 3.69 5.17
CA LEU A 89 -9.19 2.78 5.39
C LEU A 89 -8.93 2.57 6.87
N SER A 90 -8.94 3.63 7.67
CA SER A 90 -8.81 3.55 9.13
C SER A 90 -9.88 2.66 9.74
N ALA A 91 -11.15 2.86 9.37
CA ALA A 91 -12.25 2.02 9.85
C ALA A 91 -12.11 0.54 9.44
N ILE A 92 -11.66 0.27 8.22
CA ILE A 92 -11.38 -1.09 7.74
C ILE A 92 -10.29 -1.73 8.58
N PHE A 93 -9.17 -1.04 8.80
CA PHE A 93 -8.04 -1.62 9.54
C PHE A 93 -8.38 -1.82 11.02
N VAL A 94 -9.15 -0.92 11.62
CA VAL A 94 -9.65 -1.09 13.00
C VAL A 94 -10.55 -2.32 13.09
N LYS A 95 -11.49 -2.48 12.14
CA LYS A 95 -12.37 -3.66 12.06
C LYS A 95 -11.57 -4.95 11.92
N ASN A 96 -10.45 -4.89 11.20
CA ASN A 96 -9.55 -6.00 10.96
C ASN A 96 -8.39 -6.08 11.97
N ASN A 97 -8.55 -5.53 13.19
CA ASN A 97 -7.59 -5.67 14.28
C ASN A 97 -6.15 -5.23 13.90
N GLY A 98 -6.03 -4.14 13.15
CA GLY A 98 -4.74 -3.65 12.67
C GLY A 98 -4.19 -4.40 11.45
N HIS A 99 -5.07 -4.97 10.63
CA HIS A 99 -4.72 -5.60 9.35
C HIS A 99 -5.55 -5.02 8.20
N VAL A 100 -5.09 -5.18 6.98
CA VAL A 100 -5.80 -4.73 5.78
C VAL A 100 -7.08 -5.53 5.54
N ALA A 101 -7.10 -6.82 5.88
CA ALA A 101 -8.25 -7.70 5.64
C ALA A 101 -8.27 -8.90 6.60
N LEU A 102 -9.43 -9.55 6.71
CA LEU A 102 -9.61 -10.87 7.37
C LEU A 102 -9.21 -10.94 8.87
N GLY A 103 -8.99 -9.81 9.52
CA GLY A 103 -8.53 -9.77 10.92
C GLY A 103 -7.16 -10.41 11.17
N LYS A 104 -6.36 -10.69 10.14
CA LYS A 104 -5.07 -11.41 10.22
C LYS A 104 -4.07 -10.90 9.19
N LEU A 105 -2.80 -11.31 9.35
CA LEU A 105 -1.75 -10.97 8.40
C LEU A 105 -2.07 -11.52 6.99
N THR A 106 -2.09 -10.65 6.00
CA THR A 106 -2.28 -10.97 4.58
C THR A 106 -1.29 -10.20 3.69
N TRP A 107 -1.22 -10.54 2.40
CA TRP A 107 -0.40 -9.81 1.43
C TRP A 107 -0.84 -8.33 1.28
N GLY A 108 -2.06 -7.99 1.68
CA GLY A 108 -2.52 -6.60 1.73
C GLY A 108 -1.72 -5.76 2.73
N ASP A 109 -1.33 -6.33 3.87
CA ASP A 109 -0.50 -5.64 4.87
C ASP A 109 0.88 -5.30 4.32
N PHE A 110 1.49 -6.24 3.58
CA PHE A 110 2.78 -6.01 2.91
C PHE A 110 2.68 -4.93 1.83
N VAL A 111 1.57 -4.88 1.10
CA VAL A 111 1.30 -3.84 0.11
C VAL A 111 1.18 -2.47 0.78
N PHE A 112 0.43 -2.37 1.88
CA PHE A 112 0.30 -1.12 2.62
C PHE A 112 1.62 -0.68 3.24
N ALA A 113 2.31 -1.57 3.98
CA ALA A 113 3.57 -1.27 4.63
C ALA A 113 4.68 -0.88 3.63
N GLY A 114 4.75 -1.56 2.49
CA GLY A 114 5.75 -1.29 1.45
C GLY A 114 5.53 0.01 0.67
N MET A 115 4.34 0.62 0.73
CA MET A 115 4.05 1.89 0.05
C MET A 115 3.83 3.07 1.01
N PHE A 116 3.87 2.85 2.32
CA PHE A 116 3.37 3.82 3.29
C PHE A 116 4.16 5.13 3.28
N ASP A 117 5.49 5.09 3.23
CA ASP A 117 6.31 6.29 3.20
C ASP A 117 6.13 7.07 1.88
N TYR A 118 6.13 6.37 0.75
CA TYR A 118 5.74 6.95 -0.54
C TYR A 118 4.34 7.58 -0.52
N LEU A 119 3.37 6.95 0.15
CA LEU A 119 2.01 7.49 0.29
C LEU A 119 2.00 8.76 1.15
N LYS A 120 2.71 8.79 2.29
CA LYS A 120 2.87 9.99 3.11
C LYS A 120 3.49 11.15 2.32
N MET A 121 4.52 10.87 1.52
CA MET A 121 5.14 11.85 0.64
C MET A 121 4.13 12.44 -0.34
N MET A 122 3.36 11.61 -1.06
CA MET A 122 2.36 12.09 -2.02
C MET A 122 1.21 12.86 -1.36
N LEU A 123 0.78 12.43 -0.17
CA LEU A 123 -0.29 13.10 0.59
C LEU A 123 0.19 14.39 1.27
N ARG A 124 1.50 14.62 1.35
CA ARG A 124 2.12 15.68 2.17
C ARG A 124 1.69 15.63 3.64
N MET A 125 1.55 14.40 4.16
CA MET A 125 1.13 14.12 5.54
C MET A 125 2.23 13.30 6.24
N PRO A 126 3.31 13.94 6.73
CA PRO A 126 4.44 13.22 7.33
C PRO A 126 4.07 12.52 8.64
N ASP A 127 3.03 12.99 9.33
CA ASP A 127 2.53 12.47 10.61
C ASP A 127 1.23 11.65 10.44
N LEU A 128 1.03 11.03 9.27
CA LEU A 128 -0.23 10.35 8.93
C LEU A 128 -0.62 9.29 9.97
N GLU A 129 0.37 8.54 10.45
CA GLU A 129 0.22 7.53 11.49
C GLU A 129 -0.14 8.10 12.86
N LYS A 130 0.21 9.35 13.18
CA LYS A 130 -0.23 10.00 14.42
C LYS A 130 -1.71 10.33 14.36
N LYS A 131 -2.22 10.69 13.17
CA LYS A 131 -3.65 10.92 12.94
C LYS A 131 -4.44 9.62 12.88
N TYR A 132 -3.85 8.57 12.30
CA TYR A 132 -4.45 7.24 12.16
C TYR A 132 -3.53 6.17 12.77
N PRO A 133 -3.53 5.99 14.11
CA PRO A 133 -2.62 5.06 14.79
C PRO A 133 -2.70 3.61 14.30
N VAL A 134 -3.86 3.19 13.80
CA VAL A 134 -4.05 1.85 13.22
C VAL A 134 -3.18 1.62 11.98
N PHE A 135 -2.75 2.66 11.28
CA PHE A 135 -1.83 2.54 10.14
C PHE A 135 -0.45 2.09 10.61
N GLN A 136 0.03 2.64 11.73
CA GLN A 136 1.27 2.17 12.35
C GLN A 136 1.15 0.71 12.78
N GLN A 137 -0.01 0.30 13.31
CA GLN A 137 -0.23 -1.08 13.71
C GLN A 137 -0.10 -2.07 12.54
N VAL A 138 -0.65 -1.75 11.36
CA VAL A 138 -0.49 -2.59 10.15
C VAL A 138 0.99 -2.73 9.78
N ILE A 139 1.74 -1.64 9.83
CA ILE A 139 3.18 -1.59 9.53
C ILE A 139 3.96 -2.43 10.54
N ASP A 140 3.70 -2.23 11.83
CA ASP A 140 4.34 -2.95 12.92
C ASP A 140 4.08 -4.46 12.82
N ASN A 141 2.86 -4.87 12.44
CA ASN A 141 2.51 -6.27 12.23
C ASN A 141 3.40 -6.92 11.15
N VAL A 142 3.70 -6.22 10.05
CA VAL A 142 4.61 -6.70 9.00
C VAL A 142 6.06 -6.76 9.50
N TYR A 143 6.54 -5.69 10.13
CA TYR A 143 7.93 -5.60 10.61
C TYR A 143 8.21 -6.39 11.90
N SER A 144 7.18 -6.89 12.57
CA SER A 144 7.32 -7.85 13.68
C SER A 144 7.86 -9.21 13.22
N ILE A 145 7.74 -9.53 11.93
CA ILE A 145 8.20 -10.80 11.35
C ILE A 145 9.72 -10.78 11.28
N PRO A 146 10.45 -11.68 11.96
CA PRO A 146 11.91 -11.60 12.07
C PRO A 146 12.63 -11.59 10.72
N LYS A 147 12.12 -12.32 9.73
CA LYS A 147 12.69 -12.35 8.37
C LYS A 147 12.49 -11.03 7.61
N VAL A 148 11.36 -10.37 7.81
CA VAL A 148 11.07 -9.07 7.19
C VAL A 148 11.90 -7.98 7.85
N LYS A 149 11.97 -7.99 9.18
CA LYS A 149 12.84 -7.08 9.93
C LYS A 149 14.30 -7.21 9.52
N ALA A 150 14.83 -8.43 9.45
CA ALA A 150 16.20 -8.67 9.02
C ALA A 150 16.47 -8.19 7.58
N TYR A 151 15.50 -8.34 6.68
CA TYR A 151 15.58 -7.80 5.33
C TYR A 151 15.61 -6.26 5.35
N ALA A 152 14.71 -5.62 6.08
CA ALA A 152 14.61 -4.16 6.13
C ALA A 152 15.80 -3.48 6.82
N ASP A 153 16.32 -4.07 7.90
CA ASP A 153 17.53 -3.58 8.59
C ASP A 153 18.76 -3.65 7.66
N ALA A 154 18.75 -4.53 6.65
CA ALA A 154 19.82 -4.69 5.66
C ALA A 154 19.56 -3.96 4.33
N ALA A 155 18.35 -3.45 4.11
CA ALA A 155 17.99 -2.79 2.87
C ALA A 155 18.66 -1.39 2.78
N PRO A 156 18.97 -0.91 1.57
CA PRO A 156 19.45 0.46 1.39
C PRO A 156 18.40 1.46 1.92
N PRO A 157 18.82 2.50 2.65
CA PRO A 157 17.90 3.53 3.09
C PRO A 157 17.32 4.30 1.89
N SER A 158 16.06 4.67 1.99
CA SER A 158 15.32 5.50 1.03
C SER A 158 14.43 6.46 1.81
N ASP A 159 14.23 7.66 1.27
CA ASP A 159 13.29 8.64 1.83
C ASP A 159 11.82 8.35 1.44
N ILE A 160 11.59 7.37 0.55
CA ILE A 160 10.28 6.92 0.04
C ILE A 160 10.19 5.40 -0.12
#